data_AF-A0A2P2LQW3-F1
#
_entry.id   AF-A0A2P2LQW3-F1
#
_cell.length_a   1.000
_cell.length_b   1.000
_cell.length_c   1.000
_cell.angle_alpha   90.00
_cell.angle_beta   90.00
_cell.angle_gamma   90.00
#
_symmetry.space_group_name_H-M   'P 1'
#
loop_
_entity.id
_entity.type
_entity.pdbx_description
1 polymer ?
#
loop_
_entity_poly.entity_id
_entity_poly.type
_entity_poly.pdbx_seq_one_letter_code
_entity_poly.pdbx_strand_id
1 'polypeptide(L)'
;MQSSQPKPSKPVKRNKWKPEEIKKLIKLRGELRDKFQVVKGRMALWEEISVNLMGDGISHNPGQCKSLWASLVQKYEESKSGNEGRKSWPYFEDMNRILSEVEATAGK
;
A
#
# COMPACT_ATOMS: atom_id res chain seq x y z
N MET A 1 -14.62 32.85 10.23
CA MET A 1 -14.91 31.51 10.78
C MET A 1 -14.71 30.49 9.66
N GLN A 2 -13.57 29.80 9.64
CA GLN A 2 -13.20 28.82 8.62
C GLN A 2 -13.90 27.49 8.88
N SER A 3 -14.89 27.17 8.05
CA SER A 3 -15.55 25.87 8.04
C SER A 3 -14.87 24.95 7.04
N SER A 4 -14.33 23.81 7.48
CA SER A 4 -14.35 22.56 6.69
C SER A 4 -13.84 21.35 7.48
N GLN A 5 -14.83 20.70 8.10
CA GLN A 5 -15.03 19.27 8.37
C GLN A 5 -13.85 18.28 8.25
N PRO A 6 -13.71 17.33 9.21
CA PRO A 6 -12.88 16.14 9.06
C PRO A 6 -13.43 15.22 7.95
N LYS A 7 -12.54 14.75 7.08
CA LYS A 7 -12.87 14.01 5.85
C LYS A 7 -13.38 12.59 6.21
N PRO A 8 -14.47 12.12 5.58
CA PRO A 8 -15.21 10.95 6.03
C PRO A 8 -14.49 9.63 5.71
N SER A 9 -14.47 8.73 6.68
CA SER A 9 -14.20 7.29 6.53
C SER A 9 -15.23 6.68 5.58
N LYS A 10 -14.93 6.68 4.28
CA LYS A 10 -15.79 6.04 3.27
C LYS A 10 -15.71 4.52 3.45
N PRO A 11 -16.84 3.80 3.41
CA PRO A 11 -16.84 2.34 3.46
C PRO A 11 -15.99 1.83 2.30
N VAL A 12 -15.05 0.93 2.61
CA VAL A 12 -14.12 0.35 1.64
C VAL A 12 -14.96 -0.25 0.51
N LYS A 13 -15.03 0.44 -0.62
CA LYS A 13 -15.62 -0.11 -1.84
C LYS A 13 -14.80 -1.34 -2.10
N ARG A 14 -15.40 -2.54 -2.00
CA ARG A 14 -14.72 -3.83 -2.20
C ARG A 14 -13.92 -3.73 -3.49
N ASN A 15 -12.62 -3.50 -3.34
CA ASN A 15 -11.70 -3.31 -4.44
C ASN A 15 -11.77 -4.61 -5.26
N LYS A 16 -12.07 -4.50 -6.55
CA LYS A 16 -12.03 -5.60 -7.53
C LYS A 16 -10.59 -6.09 -7.80
N TRP A 17 -9.74 -6.07 -6.78
CA TRP A 17 -8.37 -6.51 -6.88
C TRP A 17 -8.31 -7.97 -6.45
N LYS A 18 -7.82 -8.81 -7.34
CA LYS A 18 -7.57 -10.21 -7.05
C LYS A 18 -6.42 -10.34 -6.04
N PRO A 19 -6.38 -11.43 -5.28
CA PRO A 19 -5.28 -11.70 -4.34
C PRO A 19 -3.89 -11.65 -5.01
N GLU A 20 -3.81 -12.09 -6.27
CA GLU A 20 -2.57 -12.07 -7.06
C GLU A 20 -2.10 -10.65 -7.36
N GLU A 21 -3.03 -9.77 -7.75
CA GLU A 21 -2.74 -8.36 -8.05
C GLU A 21 -2.30 -7.61 -6.79
N ILE A 22 -2.93 -7.90 -5.65
CA ILE A 22 -2.56 -7.34 -4.34
C ILE A 22 -1.13 -7.77 -3.99
N LYS A 23 -0.81 -9.07 -4.06
CA LYS A 23 0.54 -9.58 -3.79
C LYS A 23 1.58 -8.93 -4.71
N LYS A 24 1.26 -8.81 -6.00
CA LYS A 24 2.15 -8.18 -6.98
C LYS A 24 2.42 -6.72 -6.64
N LEU A 25 1.37 -5.95 -6.33
CA LEU A 25 1.50 -4.55 -5.92
C LEU A 25 2.33 -4.42 -4.64
N ILE A 26 2.15 -5.32 -3.68
CA ILE A 26 2.94 -5.35 -2.44
C ILE A 26 4.41 -5.57 -2.75
N LYS A 27 4.72 -6.59 -3.55
CA LYS A 27 6.09 -6.90 -3.98
C LYS A 27 6.74 -5.71 -4.69
N LEU A 28 6.06 -5.13 -5.68
CA LEU A 28 6.58 -3.98 -6.45
C LEU A 28 6.82 -2.76 -5.58
N ARG A 29 5.91 -2.46 -4.63
CA ARG A 29 6.16 -1.39 -3.66
C ARG A 29 7.40 -1.68 -2.84
N GLY A 30 7.61 -2.93 -2.44
CA GLY A 30 8.81 -3.36 -1.72
C GLY A 30 10.09 -3.16 -2.50
N GLU A 31 10.11 -3.53 -3.79
CA GLU A 31 11.27 -3.35 -4.66
C GLU A 31 11.59 -1.87 -4.91
N LEU A 32 10.56 -1.04 -5.05
CA LEU A 32 10.73 0.40 -5.26
C LEU A 32 10.89 1.19 -3.96
N ARG A 33 10.92 0.53 -2.79
CA ARG A 33 10.98 1.17 -1.46
C ARG A 33 12.13 2.16 -1.35
N ASP A 34 13.33 1.75 -1.76
CA ASP A 34 14.54 2.60 -1.71
C ASP A 34 14.36 3.85 -2.57
N LYS A 35 13.84 3.68 -3.80
CA LYS A 35 13.47 4.80 -4.67
C LYS A 35 12.40 5.69 -4.03
N PHE A 36 11.43 5.14 -3.29
CA PHE A 36 10.41 5.94 -2.58
C PHE A 36 10.99 6.80 -1.45
N GLN A 37 12.14 6.42 -0.87
CA GLN A 37 12.85 7.24 0.11
C GLN A 37 13.67 8.36 -0.56
N VAL A 38 14.32 8.05 -1.69
CA VAL A 38 15.23 8.98 -2.38
C VAL A 38 14.49 9.96 -3.30
N VAL A 39 13.43 9.52 -3.97
CA VAL A 39 12.73 10.29 -5.00
C VAL A 39 11.69 11.22 -4.36
N LYS A 40 11.89 12.54 -4.53
CA LYS A 40 10.95 13.59 -4.08
C LYS A 40 9.58 13.48 -4.78
N GLY A 41 9.54 12.95 -5.99
CA GLY A 41 8.34 12.76 -6.82
C GLY A 41 7.75 11.35 -6.75
N ARG A 42 6.99 11.05 -5.70
CA ARG A 42 6.40 9.71 -5.47
C ARG A 42 5.41 9.27 -6.57
N MET A 43 4.84 10.19 -7.36
CA MET A 43 3.90 9.86 -8.44
C MET A 43 4.56 9.06 -9.56
N ALA A 44 5.79 9.38 -9.96
CA ALA A 44 6.51 8.63 -10.99
C ALA A 44 6.72 7.15 -10.60
N LEU A 45 6.91 6.88 -9.31
CA LEU A 45 7.04 5.50 -8.81
C LEU A 45 5.69 4.76 -8.84
N TRP A 46 4.58 5.44 -8.59
CA TRP A 46 3.26 4.84 -8.77
C TRP A 46 2.96 4.54 -10.24
N GLU A 47 3.45 5.37 -11.16
CA GLU A 47 3.39 5.09 -12.60
C GLU A 47 4.23 3.87 -12.96
N GLU A 48 5.45 3.74 -12.42
CA GLU A 48 6.29 2.55 -12.62
C GLU A 48 5.60 1.27 -12.12
N ILE A 49 4.95 1.31 -10.94
CA ILE A 49 4.14 0.18 -10.43
C ILE A 49 2.98 -0.14 -11.39
N SER A 50 2.26 0.88 -11.86
CA SER A 50 1.12 0.73 -12.78
C SER A 50 1.56 0.09 -14.11
N VAL A 51 2.70 0.52 -14.66
CA VAL A 51 3.28 -0.05 -15.89
C VAL A 51 3.69 -1.51 -15.67
N ASN A 52 4.30 -1.83 -14.53
CA ASN A 52 4.71 -3.20 -14.23
C ASN A 52 3.50 -4.13 -14.08
N LEU A 53 2.43 -3.66 -13.41
CA LEU A 53 1.15 -4.36 -13.34
C LEU A 53 0.55 -4.56 -14.74
N MET A 54 0.60 -3.55 -15.61
CA MET A 54 0.10 -3.65 -16.98
C MET A 54 0.81 -4.77 -17.77
N GLY A 55 2.10 -5.00 -17.53
CA GLY A 55 2.86 -6.11 -18.11
C GLY A 55 2.36 -7.50 -17.71
N ASP A 56 1.78 -7.63 -16.52
CA ASP A 56 1.12 -8.85 -16.03
C ASP A 56 -0.36 -8.94 -16.50
N GLY A 57 -0.82 -8.02 -17.36
CA GLY A 57 -2.21 -7.94 -17.82
C GLY A 57 -3.15 -7.19 -16.87
N ILE A 58 -2.59 -6.49 -15.87
CA ILE A 58 -3.33 -5.77 -14.83
C ILE A 58 -3.37 -4.28 -15.18
N SER A 59 -4.43 -3.84 -15.85
CA SER A 59 -4.60 -2.43 -16.23
C SER A 59 -5.18 -1.61 -15.08
N HIS A 60 -4.33 -1.22 -14.12
CA HIS A 60 -4.69 -0.34 -13.02
C HIS A 60 -3.92 0.97 -13.03
N ASN A 61 -4.62 2.09 -12.88
CA ASN A 61 -4.02 3.41 -12.85
C ASN A 61 -3.15 3.61 -11.58
N PRO A 62 -2.13 4.48 -11.63
CA PRO A 62 -1.30 4.81 -10.46
C PRO A 62 -2.12 5.30 -9.25
N GLY A 63 -3.22 6.02 -9.49
CA GLY A 63 -4.14 6.46 -8.43
C GLY A 63 -4.89 5.29 -7.75
N GLN A 64 -5.22 4.24 -8.50
CA GLN A 64 -5.83 3.02 -7.95
C GLN A 64 -4.82 2.26 -7.10
N CYS A 65 -3.59 2.10 -7.60
CA CYS A 65 -2.49 1.45 -6.89
C CYS A 65 -2.23 2.14 -5.54
N LYS A 66 -2.15 3.48 -5.54
CA LYS A 66 -1.98 4.28 -4.32
C LYS A 66 -3.13 4.09 -3.33
N SER A 67 -4.37 4.04 -3.82
CA SER A 67 -5.56 3.89 -2.97
C SER A 67 -5.63 2.50 -2.34
N LEU A 68 -5.35 1.45 -3.12
CA LEU A 68 -5.25 0.08 -2.62
C LEU A 68 -4.13 -0.03 -1.58
N TRP A 69 -2.96 0.51 -1.88
CA TRP A 69 -1.83 0.54 -0.94
C TRP A 69 -2.21 1.20 0.39
N ALA A 70 -2.86 2.36 0.35
CA ALA A 70 -3.33 3.05 1.56
C ALA A 70 -4.32 2.18 2.37
N SER A 71 -5.25 1.49 1.69
CA SER A 71 -6.18 0.58 2.35
C SER A 71 -5.47 -0.61 3.00
N LEU A 72 -4.45 -1.17 2.35
CA LEU A 72 -3.68 -2.28 2.88
C LEU A 72 -2.83 -1.85 4.07
N VAL A 73 -2.18 -0.67 4.01
CA VAL A 73 -1.43 -0.10 5.15
C VAL A 73 -2.36 0.12 6.35
N GLN A 74 -3.55 0.68 6.12
CA GLN A 74 -4.53 0.87 7.19
C GLN A 74 -4.93 -0.47 7.83
N LYS A 75 -5.18 -1.50 7.02
CA LYS A 75 -5.50 -2.85 7.51
C LYS A 75 -4.33 -3.50 8.24
N TYR A 76 -3.11 -3.26 7.75
CA TYR A 76 -1.88 -3.70 8.40
C TYR A 76 -1.73 -3.08 9.79
N GLU A 77 -1.89 -1.76 9.93
CA GLU A 77 -1.77 -1.07 11.23
C GLU A 77 -2.82 -1.57 12.24
N GLU A 78 -4.06 -1.78 11.78
CA GLU A 78 -5.14 -2.38 12.58
C GLU A 78 -4.79 -3.80 13.01
N SER A 79 -4.30 -4.62 12.09
CA SER A 79 -3.86 -6.00 12.36
C SER A 79 -2.57 -6.06 13.17
N LYS A 80 -1.70 -5.06 13.08
CA LYS A 80 -0.46 -4.96 13.84
C LYS A 80 -0.75 -4.72 15.32
N SER A 81 -1.81 -3.97 15.62
CA SER A 81 -2.29 -3.71 16.98
C SER A 81 -3.01 -4.93 17.61
N GLY A 82 -3.73 -5.72 16.82
CA GLY A 82 -4.43 -6.93 17.29
C GLY A 82 -3.66 -8.24 17.05
N ASN A 83 -3.34 -9.00 18.11
CA ASN A 83 -2.58 -10.27 18.00
C ASN A 83 -3.24 -11.31 17.07
N GLU A 84 -4.58 -11.41 17.10
CA GLU A 84 -5.38 -12.32 16.27
C GLU A 84 -5.42 -11.92 14.78
N GLY A 85 -5.41 -10.61 14.49
CA GLY A 85 -5.49 -10.07 13.13
C GLY A 85 -4.24 -10.38 12.30
N ARG A 86 -3.07 -10.46 12.94
CA ARG A 86 -1.80 -10.82 12.29
C ARG A 86 -1.81 -12.20 11.66
N LYS A 87 -2.47 -13.18 12.30
CA LYS A 87 -2.47 -14.59 11.86
C LYS A 87 -3.53 -14.89 10.79
N SER A 88 -4.61 -14.11 10.76
CA SER A 88 -5.74 -14.34 9.84
C SER A 88 -5.53 -13.70 8.46
N TRP A 89 -4.69 -12.66 8.36
CA TRP A 89 -4.55 -11.88 7.14
C TRP A 89 -3.35 -12.35 6.28
N PRO A 90 -3.58 -12.93 5.08
CA PRO A 90 -2.51 -13.57 4.29
C PRO A 90 -1.49 -12.59 3.67
N TYR A 91 -1.76 -11.28 3.71
CA TYR A 91 -0.82 -10.25 3.24
C TYR A 91 -0.08 -9.57 4.40
N PHE A 92 -0.35 -9.98 5.65
CA PHE A 92 0.25 -9.35 6.82
C PHE A 92 1.77 -9.47 6.79
N GLU A 93 2.31 -10.65 6.51
CA GLU A 93 3.76 -10.89 6.46
C GLU A 93 4.45 -10.09 5.36
N ASP A 94 3.89 -10.09 4.15
CA ASP A 94 4.43 -9.30 3.03
C ASP A 94 4.39 -7.79 3.35
N MET A 95 3.31 -7.30 3.97
CA MET A 95 3.20 -5.91 4.42
C MET A 95 4.18 -5.59 5.54
N ASN A 96 4.26 -6.46 6.54
CA ASN A 96 5.17 -6.33 7.68
C ASN A 96 6.61 -6.22 7.19
N ARG A 97 7.02 -7.08 6.24
CA ARG A 97 8.37 -7.05 5.68
C ARG A 97 8.73 -5.68 5.08
N ILE A 98 7.79 -5.04 4.39
CA ILE A 98 8.09 -3.77 3.71
C ILE A 98 7.86 -2.56 4.62
N LEU A 99 6.93 -2.63 5.57
CA LEU A 99 6.61 -1.54 6.51
C LEU A 99 7.51 -1.54 7.75
N SER A 100 7.86 -2.70 8.30
CA SER A 100 8.75 -2.82 9.47
C SER A 100 10.15 -2.27 9.19
N GLU A 101 10.65 -2.42 7.96
CA GLU A 101 11.93 -1.84 7.56
C GLU A 101 11.87 -0.29 7.55
N VAL A 102 10.71 0.31 7.28
CA VAL A 102 10.52 1.78 7.29
C VAL A 102 10.69 2.35 8.70
N GLU A 103 10.17 1.66 9.72
CA GLU A 103 10.34 2.06 11.12
C GLU A 103 11.79 1.91 11.59
N ALA A 104 12.50 0.88 11.12
CA ALA A 104 13.92 0.69 11.45
C ALA A 104 14.84 1.78 10.86
N THR A 105 14.44 2.40 9.74
CA THR A 105 15.24 3.48 9.10
C THR A 105 14.92 4.90 9.58
N ALA A 106 13.92 5.10 10.45
CA ALA A 106 13.60 6.41 11.02
C ALA A 106 14.33 6.70 12.35
N GLY A 107 15.17 5.75 12.81
CA GLY A 107 15.92 5.85 14.06
C GLY A 107 17.41 5.60 13.86
N LYS A 108 18.07 6.36 12.97
CA LYS A 108 19.52 6.54 12.96
C LYS A 108 19.88 7.92 12.44
#